data_AF-A0A956CYV9-F1
#
_entry.id   AF-A0A956CYV9-F1
#
_cell.length_a   1.000
_cell.length_b   1.000
_cell.length_c   1.000
_cell.angle_alpha   90.00
_cell.angle_beta   90.00
_cell.angle_gamma   90.00
#
_symmetry.space_group_name_H-M   'P 1'
#
loop_
_entity.id
_entity.type
_entity.pdbx_description
1 polymer ?
#
loop_
_entity_poly.entity_id
_entity_poly.type
_entity_poly.pdbx_seq_one_letter_code
_entity_poly.pdbx_strand_id
1 'polypeptide(L)'
;MKILLAPDVYVNASVAGAGLAPAQVVDRVLGNKKARQKTTEWVLTTTSAMLAAHPSFKKEAVEPQMKLIRDLVDVVDSEEHDEHDWAESLLAAARAAEVARVVTDHPDLADKDEIDGIEFVSSDAWMIEQTTPPPPLPPL
;
A
#
# COMPACT_ATOMS: atom_id res chain seq x y z
N MET A 1 6.89 10.98 6.53
CA MET A 1 7.40 10.18 5.41
C MET A 1 6.26 9.84 4.47
N LYS A 2 6.47 9.95 3.16
CA LYS A 2 5.53 9.53 2.11
C LYS A 2 5.92 8.13 1.65
N ILE A 3 4.94 7.26 1.46
CA ILE A 3 5.11 5.87 1.02
C ILE A 3 4.09 5.55 -0.07
N LEU A 4 4.34 4.50 -0.84
CA LEU A 4 3.31 3.85 -1.66
C LEU A 4 2.87 2.56 -0.97
N LEU A 5 1.56 2.31 -0.92
CA LEU A 5 1.04 0.99 -0.54
C LEU A 5 0.79 0.16 -1.79
N ALA A 6 1.28 -1.08 -1.79
CA ALA A 6 1.01 -2.04 -2.86
C ALA A 6 -0.40 -2.64 -2.76
N PRO A 7 -0.93 -3.23 -3.85
CA PRO A 7 -2.29 -3.77 -3.89
C PRO A 7 -2.58 -4.83 -2.82
N ASP A 8 -1.62 -5.72 -2.58
CA ASP A 8 -1.72 -6.81 -1.61
C ASP A 8 -1.92 -6.31 -0.18
N VAL A 9 -1.32 -5.17 0.18
CA VAL A 9 -1.48 -4.56 1.50
C VAL A 9 -2.92 -4.07 1.72
N TYR A 10 -3.53 -3.44 0.70
CA TYR A 10 -4.94 -3.06 0.75
C TYR A 10 -5.85 -4.28 0.86
N VAL A 11 -5.55 -5.35 0.12
CA VAL A 11 -6.32 -6.60 0.14
C VAL A 11 -6.22 -7.27 1.51
N ASN A 12 -5.00 -7.49 2.01
CA ASN A 12 -4.73 -8.12 3.30
C ASN A 12 -5.45 -7.39 4.43
N ALA A 13 -5.38 -6.06 4.43
CA ALA A 13 -6.04 -5.27 5.45
C ALA A 13 -7.58 -5.33 5.32
N SER A 14 -8.12 -5.34 4.10
CA SER A 14 -9.56 -5.45 3.84
C SER A 14 -10.13 -6.83 4.22
N VAL A 15 -9.34 -7.90 4.09
CA VAL A 15 -9.73 -9.29 4.41
C VAL A 15 -9.52 -9.61 5.89
N ALA A 16 -8.38 -9.22 6.47
CA ALA A 16 -8.09 -9.41 7.90
C ALA A 16 -9.11 -8.69 8.80
N GLY A 17 -9.78 -7.68 8.26
CA GLY A 17 -10.82 -6.89 8.90
C GLY A 17 -12.25 -7.38 8.69
N ALA A 18 -12.53 -8.69 8.59
CA ALA A 18 -13.90 -9.22 8.65
C ALA A 18 -14.56 -8.85 10.02
N GLY A 19 -14.99 -7.60 10.17
CA GLY A 19 -15.49 -6.99 11.40
C GLY A 19 -14.91 -5.61 11.77
N LEU A 20 -13.85 -5.11 11.12
CA LEU A 20 -13.30 -3.76 11.35
C LEU A 20 -13.80 -2.79 10.27
N ALA A 21 -14.05 -1.54 10.66
CA ALA A 21 -14.47 -0.52 9.69
C ALA A 21 -13.30 -0.25 8.73
N PRO A 22 -13.51 -0.16 7.41
CA PRO A 22 -12.41 -0.05 6.46
C PRO A 22 -11.59 1.26 6.57
N ALA A 23 -12.07 2.27 7.30
CA ALA A 23 -11.26 3.40 7.75
C ALA A 23 -10.14 2.98 8.73
N GLN A 24 -10.40 2.01 9.62
CA GLN A 24 -9.42 1.48 10.58
C GLN A 24 -8.33 0.65 9.89
N VAL A 25 -8.66 0.02 8.75
CA VAL A 25 -7.73 -0.70 7.87
C VAL A 25 -6.71 0.28 7.25
N VAL A 26 -7.23 1.37 6.70
CA VAL A 26 -6.41 2.41 6.07
C VAL A 26 -5.63 3.21 7.13
N ASP A 27 -6.24 3.55 8.26
CA ASP A 27 -5.57 4.24 9.37
C ASP A 27 -4.46 3.42 10.01
N ARG A 28 -4.64 2.08 10.07
CA ARG A 28 -3.62 1.16 10.58
C ARG A 28 -2.36 1.22 9.74
N VAL A 29 -2.46 1.13 8.42
CA VAL A 29 -1.30 1.07 7.52
C VAL A 29 -0.77 2.46 7.17
N LEU A 30 -1.64 3.45 6.96
CA LEU A 30 -1.26 4.83 6.66
C LEU A 30 -0.79 5.62 7.90
N GLY A 31 -0.99 5.06 9.10
CA GLY A 31 -0.46 5.58 10.35
C GLY A 31 -0.97 6.98 10.67
N ASN A 32 -2.28 7.19 10.79
CA ASN A 32 -2.89 8.41 11.33
C ASN A 32 -2.27 9.74 10.80
N LYS A 33 -1.92 9.81 9.51
CA LYS A 33 -1.25 11.00 8.92
C LYS A 33 -2.27 11.96 8.32
N LYS A 34 -2.11 13.24 8.66
CA LYS A 34 -2.89 14.39 8.20
C LYS A 34 -2.84 14.66 6.68
N ALA A 35 -2.07 13.88 5.91
CA ALA A 35 -1.89 14.05 4.47
C ALA A 35 -2.22 12.75 3.74
N ARG A 36 -3.07 12.84 2.72
CA ARG A 36 -3.38 11.74 1.81
C ARG A 36 -2.10 11.23 1.16
N GLN A 37 -1.90 9.92 1.16
CA GLN A 37 -0.78 9.32 0.41
C GLN A 37 -1.11 9.33 -1.08
N LYS A 38 -0.07 9.43 -1.92
CA LYS A 38 -0.22 9.28 -3.37
C LYS A 38 -0.36 7.80 -3.72
N THR A 39 -1.13 7.50 -4.76
CA THR A 39 -1.24 6.16 -5.37
C THR A 39 -1.46 6.29 -6.88
N THR A 40 -1.41 5.20 -7.62
CA THR A 40 -1.73 5.17 -9.06
C THR A 40 -3.02 4.40 -9.34
N GLU A 41 -3.58 4.59 -10.54
CA GLU A 41 -4.76 3.85 -11.00
C GLU A 41 -4.46 2.35 -11.16
N TRP A 42 -3.22 1.99 -11.51
CA TRP A 42 -2.78 0.59 -11.55
C TRP A 42 -2.94 -0.07 -10.17
N VAL A 43 -2.46 0.57 -9.10
CA VAL A 43 -2.61 0.02 -7.74
C VAL A 43 -4.09 -0.20 -7.39
N LEU A 44 -4.95 0.77 -7.71
CA LEU A 44 -6.38 0.68 -7.41
C LEU A 44 -7.09 -0.42 -8.23
N THR A 45 -6.76 -0.53 -9.51
CA THR A 45 -7.35 -1.53 -10.40
C THR A 45 -6.95 -2.93 -9.98
N THR A 46 -5.66 -3.15 -9.71
CA THR A 46 -5.14 -4.44 -9.21
C THR A 46 -5.74 -4.79 -7.85
N THR A 47 -5.88 -3.82 -6.94
CA THR A 47 -6.56 -4.03 -5.64
C THR A 47 -8.00 -4.51 -5.83
N SER A 48 -8.76 -3.84 -6.72
CA SER A 48 -10.14 -4.19 -7.02
C SER A 48 -10.26 -5.62 -7.59
N ALA A 49 -9.38 -5.97 -8.54
CA ALA A 49 -9.33 -7.30 -9.14
C ALA A 49 -9.02 -8.39 -8.09
N MET A 50 -8.02 -8.16 -7.24
CA MET A 50 -7.66 -9.08 -6.15
C MET A 50 -8.80 -9.25 -5.13
N LEU A 51 -9.46 -8.16 -4.72
CA LEU A 51 -10.62 -8.23 -3.81
C LEU A 51 -11.79 -9.01 -4.43
N ALA A 52 -12.07 -8.79 -5.71
CA ALA A 52 -13.14 -9.50 -6.43
C ALA A 52 -12.86 -11.00 -6.61
N ALA A 53 -11.58 -11.38 -6.71
CA ALA A 53 -11.12 -12.75 -6.80
C ALA A 53 -10.97 -13.43 -5.42
N HIS A 54 -10.85 -12.66 -4.33
CA HIS A 54 -10.56 -13.20 -3.01
C HIS A 54 -11.76 -14.01 -2.45
N PRO A 55 -11.59 -15.31 -2.10
CA PRO A 55 -12.70 -16.20 -1.75
C PRO A 55 -13.46 -15.79 -0.48
N SER A 56 -12.78 -15.11 0.43
CA SER A 56 -13.38 -14.64 1.70
C SER A 56 -13.92 -13.21 1.64
N PHE A 57 -13.80 -12.52 0.50
CA PHE A 57 -14.28 -11.16 0.35
C PHE A 57 -15.61 -11.14 -0.42
N LYS A 58 -16.59 -10.40 0.09
CA LYS A 58 -17.91 -10.34 -0.55
C LYS A 58 -17.84 -9.50 -1.82
N LYS A 59 -18.26 -10.05 -2.95
CA LYS A 59 -18.22 -9.35 -4.25
C LYS A 59 -19.02 -8.05 -4.23
N GLU A 60 -20.17 -8.05 -3.54
CA GLU A 60 -21.00 -6.85 -3.34
C GLU A 60 -20.35 -5.77 -2.48
N ALA A 61 -19.27 -6.08 -1.75
CA ALA A 61 -18.52 -5.13 -0.92
C ALA A 61 -17.32 -4.51 -1.64
N VAL A 62 -16.95 -5.00 -2.84
CA VAL A 62 -15.78 -4.50 -3.59
C VAL A 62 -15.94 -3.03 -3.97
N GLU A 63 -17.05 -2.66 -4.60
CA GLU A 63 -17.29 -1.28 -5.03
C GLU A 63 -17.33 -0.29 -3.85
N PRO A 64 -18.09 -0.53 -2.76
CA PRO A 64 -18.04 0.31 -1.57
C PRO A 64 -16.63 0.44 -0.96
N GLN A 65 -15.86 -0.65 -0.93
CA GLN A 65 -14.50 -0.67 -0.40
C GLN A 65 -13.55 0.17 -1.26
N MET A 66 -13.58 -0.02 -2.59
CA MET A 66 -12.74 0.74 -3.51
C MET A 66 -13.06 2.23 -3.50
N LYS A 67 -14.34 2.59 -3.34
CA LYS A 67 -14.74 3.98 -3.17
C LYS A 67 -14.08 4.61 -1.93
N LEU A 68 -14.12 3.92 -0.79
CA LEU A 68 -13.48 4.42 0.42
C LEU A 68 -11.96 4.55 0.26
N ILE A 69 -11.28 3.55 -0.31
CA ILE A 69 -9.84 3.60 -0.54
C ILE A 69 -9.50 4.82 -1.41
N ARG A 70 -10.23 5.04 -2.50
CA ARG A 70 -10.05 6.18 -3.41
C ARG A 70 -10.26 7.52 -2.71
N ASP A 71 -11.23 7.61 -1.79
CA ASP A 71 -11.48 8.81 -0.98
C ASP A 71 -10.37 9.09 0.05
N LEU A 72 -9.41 8.19 0.27
CA LEU A 72 -8.34 8.33 1.28
C LEU A 72 -6.96 8.59 0.67
N VAL A 73 -6.84 8.57 -0.65
CA VAL A 73 -5.58 8.68 -1.39
C VAL A 73 -5.66 9.77 -2.46
N ASP A 74 -4.50 10.27 -2.88
CA ASP A 74 -4.37 11.17 -4.02
C ASP A 74 -3.89 10.35 -5.22
N VAL A 75 -4.76 10.16 -6.23
CA VAL A 75 -4.41 9.40 -7.42
C VAL A 75 -3.57 10.25 -8.35
N VAL A 76 -2.41 9.73 -8.76
CA VAL A 76 -1.51 10.32 -9.75
C VAL A 76 -1.41 9.43 -10.98
N ASP A 77 -1.15 10.04 -12.12
CA ASP A 77 -0.94 9.32 -13.38
C ASP A 77 0.40 8.59 -13.35
N SER A 78 0.42 7.36 -13.86
CA SER A 78 1.63 6.58 -14.09
C SER A 78 1.59 5.96 -15.49
N GLU A 79 2.74 5.50 -15.96
CA GLU A 79 2.80 4.63 -17.13
C GLU A 79 1.98 3.35 -16.89
N GLU A 80 1.40 2.81 -17.95
CA GLU A 80 0.67 1.54 -17.91
C GLU A 80 1.68 0.38 -17.92
N HIS A 81 1.58 -0.50 -16.92
CA HIS A 81 2.43 -1.69 -16.80
C HIS A 81 1.58 -2.96 -16.68
N ASP A 82 2.18 -4.09 -17.05
CA ASP A 82 1.55 -5.40 -16.98
C ASP A 82 1.25 -5.80 -15.53
N GLU A 83 0.02 -6.25 -15.27
CA GLU A 83 -0.45 -6.71 -13.95
C GLU A 83 0.31 -7.92 -13.39
N HIS A 84 1.05 -8.64 -14.23
CA HIS A 84 1.87 -9.80 -13.85
C HIS A 84 3.31 -9.42 -13.49
N ASP A 85 3.79 -8.22 -13.83
CA ASP A 85 5.11 -7.73 -13.41
C ASP A 85 4.97 -6.76 -12.24
N TRP A 86 4.87 -7.34 -11.04
CA TRP A 86 4.70 -6.61 -9.80
C TRP A 86 5.87 -5.67 -9.49
N ALA A 87 7.09 -6.11 -9.76
CA ALA A 87 8.28 -5.32 -9.43
C ALA A 87 8.36 -4.06 -10.30
N GLU A 88 8.25 -4.21 -11.62
CA GLU A 88 8.28 -3.06 -12.54
C GLU A 88 7.09 -2.12 -12.32
N SER A 89 5.90 -2.67 -12.12
CA SER A 89 4.69 -1.88 -11.90
C SER A 89 4.76 -1.07 -10.60
N LEU A 90 5.25 -1.67 -9.51
CA LEU A 90 5.41 -0.96 -8.23
C LEU A 90 6.53 0.09 -8.30
N LEU A 91 7.61 -0.16 -9.04
CA LEU A 91 8.66 0.83 -9.28
C LEU A 91 8.12 2.04 -10.04
N ALA A 92 7.38 1.81 -11.12
CA ALA A 92 6.76 2.87 -11.90
C ALA A 92 5.76 3.67 -11.06
N ALA A 93 4.94 2.98 -10.26
CA ALA A 93 4.00 3.62 -9.37
C ALA A 93 4.69 4.46 -8.28
N ALA A 94 5.79 3.96 -7.71
CA ALA A 94 6.57 4.69 -6.71
C ALA A 94 7.22 5.95 -7.30
N ARG A 95 7.77 5.84 -8.52
CA ARG A 95 8.34 6.98 -9.27
C ARG A 95 7.28 8.03 -9.58
N ALA A 96 6.12 7.62 -10.08
CA ALA A 96 4.99 8.52 -10.35
C ALA A 96 4.48 9.21 -9.06
N ALA A 97 4.44 8.47 -7.96
CA ALA A 97 4.07 9.00 -6.65
C ALA A 97 5.17 9.86 -5.99
N GLU A 98 6.37 9.93 -6.58
CA GLU A 98 7.55 10.60 -6.03
C GLU A 98 7.89 10.13 -4.60
N VAL A 99 7.83 8.83 -4.37
CA VAL A 99 8.17 8.20 -3.09
C VAL A 99 9.38 7.28 -3.25
N ALA A 100 10.15 7.13 -2.18
CA ALA A 100 11.33 6.28 -2.15
C ALA A 100 11.10 4.92 -1.47
N ARG A 101 9.86 4.65 -0.99
CA ARG A 101 9.54 3.43 -0.24
C ARG A 101 8.17 2.89 -0.65
N VAL A 102 8.11 1.59 -0.88
CA VAL A 102 6.90 0.81 -1.17
C VAL A 102 6.67 -0.17 -0.03
N VAL A 103 5.46 -0.20 0.51
CA VAL A 103 5.04 -1.21 1.48
C VAL A 103 4.32 -2.32 0.74
N THR A 104 4.84 -3.56 0.83
CA THR A 104 4.29 -4.75 0.18
C THR A 104 4.67 -6.01 0.94
N ASP A 105 3.75 -6.98 0.96
CA ASP A 105 3.93 -8.33 1.46
C ASP A 105 3.99 -9.35 0.29
N HIS A 106 4.17 -8.88 -0.95
CA HIS A 106 4.23 -9.75 -2.12
C HIS A 106 5.46 -10.67 -2.05
N PRO A 107 5.30 -12.00 -2.19
CA PRO A 107 6.38 -12.96 -1.94
C PRO A 107 7.59 -12.75 -2.86
N ASP A 108 7.36 -12.35 -4.11
CA ASP A 108 8.46 -12.10 -5.08
C ASP A 108 9.35 -10.91 -4.70
N LEU A 109 8.90 -10.07 -3.77
CA LEU A 109 9.61 -8.88 -3.28
C LEU A 109 10.14 -9.07 -1.85
N ALA A 110 9.83 -10.18 -1.19
CA ALA A 110 10.20 -10.42 0.22
C ALA A 110 11.72 -10.46 0.47
N ASP A 111 12.51 -10.88 -0.53
CA ASP A 111 13.97 -10.95 -0.47
C ASP A 111 14.66 -9.76 -1.17
N LYS A 112 13.93 -8.71 -1.52
CA LYS A 112 14.42 -7.55 -2.30
C LYS A 112 14.25 -6.27 -1.50
N ASP A 113 15.25 -5.94 -0.67
CA ASP A 113 15.19 -4.75 0.18
C ASP A 113 15.15 -3.42 -0.62
N GLU A 114 15.79 -3.37 -1.79
CA GLU A 114 15.83 -2.18 -2.66
C GLU A 114 15.95 -2.58 -4.13
N ILE A 115 15.21 -1.88 -5.00
CA ILE A 115 15.38 -1.96 -6.47
C ILE A 115 15.38 -0.54 -7.03
N ASP A 116 16.41 -0.19 -7.81
CA ASP A 116 16.56 1.13 -8.44
C ASP A 116 16.35 2.33 -7.50
N GLY A 117 16.83 2.25 -6.25
CA GLY A 117 16.70 3.33 -5.26
C GLY A 117 15.32 3.44 -4.61
N ILE A 118 14.43 2.47 -4.84
CA ILE A 118 13.15 2.32 -4.14
C ILE A 118 13.26 1.17 -3.15
N GLU A 119 13.07 1.46 -1.87
CA GLU A 119 13.07 0.48 -0.79
C GLU A 119 11.72 -0.26 -0.74
N PHE A 120 11.76 -1.58 -0.55
CA PHE A 120 10.58 -2.40 -0.31
C PHE A 120 10.55 -2.85 1.14
N VAL A 121 9.40 -2.65 1.79
CA VAL A 121 9.24 -2.87 3.22
C VAL A 121 8.00 -3.72 3.45
N SER A 122 8.09 -4.76 4.28
CA SER A 122 6.90 -5.51 4.67
C SER A 122 5.95 -4.65 5.50
N SER A 123 4.65 -4.96 5.46
CA SER A 123 3.67 -4.24 6.25
C SER A 123 3.95 -4.34 7.76
N ASP A 124 4.43 -5.49 8.23
CA ASP A 124 4.86 -5.68 9.63
C ASP A 124 6.06 -4.81 10.00
N ALA A 125 7.10 -4.77 9.16
CA ALA A 125 8.27 -3.94 9.41
C ALA A 125 7.91 -2.45 9.44
N TRP A 126 7.04 -2.02 8.52
CA TRP A 126 6.52 -0.66 8.50
C TRP A 126 5.73 -0.31 9.78
N MET A 127 4.86 -1.22 10.25
CA MET A 127 4.10 -1.02 11.48
C MET A 127 5.01 -0.90 12.70
N ILE A 128 6.05 -1.72 12.79
CA ILE A 128 7.07 -1.61 13.84
C ILE A 128 7.72 -0.22 13.78
N GLU A 129 8.19 0.19 12.60
CA GLU A 129 8.83 1.49 12.39
C GLU A 129 7.95 2.67 12.84
N GLN A 130 6.64 2.63 12.55
CA GLN A 130 5.70 3.68 12.97
C GLN A 130 5.49 3.75 14.49
N THR A 131 5.79 2.67 15.22
CA THR A 131 5.60 2.59 16.69
C THR A 131 6.90 2.76 17.47
N THR A 132 8.07 2.62 16.83
CA THR A 132 9.36 2.92 17.46
C THR A 132 9.55 4.42 17.62
N PRO A 133 9.80 4.94 18.84
CA PRO A 133 10.19 6.33 19.01
C PRO A 133 11.52 6.59 18.29
N PRO A 134 11.73 7.80 17.73
CA PRO A 134 12.98 8.13 17.08
C PRO A 134 14.15 7.97 18.07
N PRO A 135 15.33 7.52 17.61
CA PRO A 135 16.48 7.35 18.50
C PRO A 135 16.80 8.67 19.21
N PRO A 136 17.22 8.63 20.49
CA PRO A 136 17.63 9.84 21.19
C PRO A 136 18.75 10.52 20.42
N LEU A 137 18.66 11.84 20.27
CA LEU A 137 19.71 12.63 19.60
C LEU A 137 21.06 12.40 20.32
N PRO A 138 22.18 12.27 19.58
CA PRO A 138 23.50 12.21 20.20
C PRO A 138 23.73 13.44 21.10
N PRO A 139 24.44 13.31 22.23
CA PRO A 139 24.84 14.46 23.02
C PRO A 139 25.72 15.40 22.16
N LEU A 140 25.40 16.70 22.21
CA LEU A 140 26.17 17.78 21.58
C LEU A 140 27.58 17.91 22.15
#